data_AF-A0A7C4E090-F1
#
_entry.id   AF-A0A7C4E090-F1
#
_cell.length_a   1.000
_cell.length_b   1.000
_cell.length_c   1.000
_cell.angle_alpha   90.00
_cell.angle_beta   90.00
_cell.angle_gamma   90.00
#
_symmetry.space_group_name_H-M   'P 1'
#
loop_
_entity.id
_entity.type
_entity.pdbx_description
1 polymer ?
#
loop_
_entity_poly.entity_id
_entity_poly.type
_entity_poly.pdbx_seq_one_letter_code
_entity_poly.pdbx_strand_id
1 'polypeptide(L)'
;MSQIHRQLRFLSLNQLREKEVDLSLLAYPSGEAGRVSEVLRELEALGVAGIGVAESSGKLSPFLLGKGVRGMVFLGLLDETRVAVKVARTDAAVPTMEQEATHLGKANTVNVGPRLFKHSPHIIVMEYVEGETLAEFITTRSRVEIAEIVAKILDQAYLLDKIHLDHGQLSNSSDHIIISPGGKPTIIDYSHSSQQRRPRNVTAFTSYLIRTILRERKNDPTLLTLLKQYKEKQDETIYITLKETVARLIAA
;
A
#
# COMPACT_ATOMS: atom_id res chain seq x y z
N MET A 1 3.15 -2.05 17.16
CA MET A 1 4.11 -3.13 16.89
C MET A 1 3.53 -4.46 17.32
N SER A 2 3.20 -5.35 16.39
CA SER A 2 3.25 -6.78 16.74
C SER A 2 4.67 -7.06 17.23
N GLN A 3 4.84 -7.81 18.32
CA GLN A 3 6.16 -8.07 18.92
C GLN A 3 7.15 -8.68 17.91
N ILE A 4 6.64 -9.33 16.86
CA ILE A 4 7.38 -10.06 15.82
C ILE A 4 8.35 -9.14 15.07
N HIS A 5 7.96 -7.90 14.76
CA HIS A 5 8.78 -7.05 13.88
C HIS A 5 9.97 -6.41 14.61
N ARG A 6 9.95 -6.30 15.94
CA ARG A 6 11.05 -5.68 16.72
C ARG A 6 12.29 -6.57 16.78
N GLN A 7 12.11 -7.89 16.76
CA GLN A 7 13.18 -8.88 16.99
C GLN A 7 13.63 -9.59 15.70
N LEU A 8 13.20 -9.11 14.52
CA LEU A 8 13.63 -9.68 13.25
C LEU A 8 15.15 -9.56 13.10
N ARG A 9 15.77 -10.70 12.79
CA ARG A 9 17.17 -10.76 12.38
C ARG A 9 17.29 -10.17 10.99
N PHE A 10 18.21 -9.24 10.79
CA PHE A 10 18.58 -8.75 9.47
C PHE A 10 19.88 -9.41 9.04
N LEU A 11 19.95 -9.83 7.78
CA LEU A 11 21.16 -10.32 7.16
C LEU A 11 21.60 -9.33 6.08
N SER A 12 22.91 -9.05 6.02
CA SER A 12 23.48 -8.28 4.91
C SER A 12 23.38 -9.06 3.60
N LEU A 13 23.49 -8.37 2.46
CA LEU A 13 23.42 -9.04 1.15
C LEU A 13 24.49 -10.11 0.97
N ASN A 14 25.69 -9.93 1.54
CA ASN A 14 26.74 -10.97 1.54
C ASN A 14 26.36 -12.16 2.42
N GLN A 15 25.79 -11.92 3.60
CA GLN A 15 25.31 -13.01 4.46
C GLN A 15 24.15 -13.79 3.84
N LEU A 16 23.29 -13.15 3.04
CA LEU A 16 22.24 -13.84 2.28
C LEU A 16 22.82 -14.77 1.21
N ARG A 17 23.98 -14.43 0.63
CA ARG A 17 24.69 -15.24 -0.39
C ARG A 17 25.43 -16.44 0.22
N GLU A 18 25.96 -16.28 1.45
CA GLU A 18 26.85 -17.26 2.08
C GLU A 18 26.14 -18.25 3.01
N LYS A 19 25.03 -17.85 3.64
CA LYS A 19 24.27 -18.71 4.57
C LYS A 19 23.28 -19.58 3.81
N GLU A 20 22.88 -20.70 4.42
CA GLU A 20 21.75 -21.52 3.97
C GLU A 20 20.41 -20.77 4.16
N VAL A 21 20.17 -19.77 3.31
CA VAL A 21 18.91 -19.00 3.25
C VAL A 21 18.18 -19.39 1.97
N ASP A 22 16.90 -19.74 2.10
CA ASP A 22 16.03 -19.94 0.95
C ASP A 22 15.62 -18.58 0.37
N LEU A 23 16.28 -18.19 -0.72
CA LEU A 23 16.05 -16.94 -1.43
C LEU A 23 15.03 -17.05 -2.56
N SER A 24 14.36 -18.20 -2.73
CA SER A 24 13.40 -18.43 -3.83
C SER A 24 12.28 -17.39 -3.87
N LEU A 25 11.91 -16.81 -2.71
CA LEU A 25 10.91 -15.75 -2.61
C LEU A 25 11.31 -14.46 -3.37
N LEU A 26 12.60 -14.19 -3.53
CA LEU A 26 13.09 -13.05 -4.32
C LEU A 26 12.84 -13.25 -5.82
N ALA A 27 12.59 -14.48 -6.27
CA ALA A 27 12.28 -14.84 -7.64
C ALA A 27 10.90 -15.52 -7.77
N TYR A 28 9.96 -15.20 -6.89
CA TYR A 28 8.66 -15.86 -6.85
C TYR A 28 7.83 -15.65 -8.12
N PRO A 29 7.11 -16.67 -8.64
CA PRO A 29 7.07 -18.05 -8.15
C PRO A 29 8.17 -18.96 -8.71
N SER A 30 8.95 -18.51 -9.71
CA SER A 30 9.91 -19.37 -10.41
C SER A 30 11.00 -19.96 -9.51
N GLY A 31 11.47 -19.19 -8.52
CA GLY A 31 12.62 -19.56 -7.69
C GLY A 31 13.95 -19.64 -8.44
N GLU A 32 14.02 -19.14 -9.67
CA GLU A 32 15.20 -19.28 -10.53
C GLU A 32 16.42 -18.54 -9.97
N ALA A 33 17.55 -19.25 -9.86
CA ALA A 33 18.78 -18.71 -9.28
C ALA A 33 19.33 -17.50 -10.06
N GLY A 34 19.17 -17.47 -11.38
CA GLY A 34 19.55 -16.31 -12.20
C GLY A 34 18.77 -15.06 -11.81
N ARG A 35 17.46 -15.20 -11.62
CA ARG A 35 16.58 -14.13 -11.18
C ARG A 35 16.89 -13.64 -9.76
N VAL A 36 17.15 -14.57 -8.83
CA VAL A 36 17.61 -14.23 -7.47
C VAL A 36 18.89 -13.40 -7.53
N SER A 37 19.85 -13.80 -8.38
CA SER A 37 21.13 -13.10 -8.53
C SER A 37 20.96 -11.69 -9.11
N GLU A 38 20.03 -11.48 -10.04
CA GLU A 38 19.65 -10.15 -10.53
C GLU A 38 19.08 -9.27 -9.42
N VAL A 39 18.10 -9.79 -8.67
CA VAL A 39 17.47 -9.05 -7.57
C VAL A 39 18.49 -8.66 -6.51
N LEU A 40 19.41 -9.56 -6.13
CA LEU A 40 20.48 -9.23 -5.18
C LEU A 40 21.41 -8.12 -5.68
N ARG A 41 21.74 -8.11 -6.99
CA ARG A 41 22.54 -7.02 -7.60
C ARG A 41 21.79 -5.70 -7.60
N GLU A 42 20.49 -5.71 -7.89
CA GLU A 42 19.66 -4.50 -7.83
C GLU A 42 19.51 -3.97 -6.40
N LEU A 43 19.34 -4.84 -5.40
CA LEU A 43 19.33 -4.44 -3.99
C LEU A 43 20.63 -3.73 -3.59
N GLU A 44 21.77 -4.29 -4.01
CA GLU A 44 23.10 -3.71 -3.76
C GLU A 44 23.25 -2.34 -4.45
N ALA A 45 22.86 -2.23 -5.71
CA ALA A 45 22.88 -0.96 -6.45
C ALA A 45 21.96 0.11 -5.83
N LEU A 46 20.84 -0.30 -5.22
CA LEU A 46 19.94 0.58 -4.49
C LEU A 46 20.46 0.93 -3.08
N GLY A 47 21.55 0.31 -2.63
CA GLY A 47 22.14 0.53 -1.31
C GLY A 47 21.36 -0.11 -0.16
N VAL A 48 20.54 -1.13 -0.44
CA VAL A 48 19.85 -1.90 0.60
C VAL A 48 20.91 -2.66 1.40
N ALA A 49 21.09 -2.29 2.66
CA ALA A 49 22.10 -2.84 3.56
C ALA A 49 21.80 -4.28 3.99
N GLY A 50 20.52 -4.65 4.04
CA GLY A 50 20.11 -6.00 4.40
C GLY A 50 18.62 -6.27 4.27
N ILE A 51 18.24 -7.53 4.41
CA ILE A 51 16.85 -8.01 4.39
C ILE A 51 16.56 -8.69 5.73
N GLY A 52 15.40 -8.41 6.29
CA GLY A 52 14.88 -9.10 7.45
C GLY A 52 14.58 -10.55 7.08
N VAL A 53 14.95 -11.49 7.94
CA VAL A 53 14.74 -12.92 7.73
C VAL A 53 13.99 -13.53 8.89
N ALA A 54 13.19 -14.55 8.58
CA ALA A 54 12.51 -15.36 9.58
C ALA A 54 12.66 -16.84 9.23
N GLU A 55 12.63 -17.67 10.28
CA GLU A 55 12.67 -19.11 10.12
C GLU A 55 11.24 -19.63 9.96
N SER A 56 11.04 -20.47 8.94
CA SER A 56 9.78 -21.15 8.69
C SER A 56 10.08 -22.57 8.23
N SER A 57 9.44 -23.56 8.87
CA SER A 57 9.66 -24.98 8.57
C SER A 57 11.13 -25.41 8.58
N GLY A 58 11.92 -24.85 9.51
CA GLY A 58 13.35 -25.16 9.67
C GLY A 58 14.27 -24.55 8.60
N LYS A 59 13.77 -23.63 7.76
CA LYS A 59 14.57 -22.89 6.78
C LYS A 59 14.48 -21.40 7.04
N LEU A 60 15.63 -20.74 6.99
CA LEU A 60 15.71 -19.28 7.04
C LEU A 60 15.34 -18.70 5.67
N SER A 61 14.45 -17.72 5.63
CA SER A 61 14.00 -17.08 4.38
C SER A 61 13.74 -15.58 4.58
N PRO A 62 13.73 -14.77 3.51
CA PRO A 62 13.31 -13.37 3.57
C PRO A 62 11.95 -13.22 4.23
N PHE A 63 11.86 -12.33 5.22
CA PHE A 63 10.62 -12.05 5.95
C PHE A 63 9.64 -11.32 5.03
N LEU A 64 8.58 -12.02 4.67
CA LEU A 64 7.53 -11.51 3.81
C LEU A 64 6.55 -10.66 4.61
N LEU A 65 6.47 -9.36 4.28
CA LEU A 65 5.47 -8.43 4.80
C LEU A 65 4.11 -8.64 4.12
N GLY A 66 4.11 -9.02 2.85
CA GLY A 66 2.89 -9.25 2.10
C GLY A 66 3.14 -9.69 0.66
N LYS A 67 2.12 -10.29 0.07
CA LYS A 67 2.11 -10.68 -1.34
C LYS A 67 1.12 -9.80 -2.09
N GLY A 68 1.64 -8.96 -2.97
CA GLY A 68 0.84 -8.17 -3.91
C GLY A 68 0.55 -8.95 -5.19
N VAL A 69 -0.30 -8.37 -6.03
CA VAL A 69 -0.62 -8.94 -7.35
C VAL A 69 0.62 -9.03 -8.24
N ARG A 70 1.48 -8.00 -8.20
CA ARG A 70 2.68 -7.89 -9.07
C ARG A 70 4.01 -8.05 -8.35
N GLY A 71 4.02 -8.20 -7.04
CA GLY A 71 5.28 -8.21 -6.28
C GLY A 71 5.19 -8.89 -4.92
N MET A 72 6.34 -9.27 -4.40
CA MET A 72 6.55 -9.74 -3.03
C MET A 72 7.15 -8.59 -2.22
N VAL A 73 6.62 -8.30 -1.03
CA VAL A 73 7.08 -7.19 -0.19
C VAL A 73 7.84 -7.74 1.00
N PHE A 74 9.09 -7.33 1.17
CA PHE A 74 9.96 -7.75 2.26
C PHE A 74 10.32 -6.58 3.16
N LEU A 75 10.69 -6.88 4.40
CA LEU A 75 11.30 -5.89 5.28
C LEU A 75 12.79 -5.80 4.97
N GLY A 76 13.29 -4.61 4.70
CA GLY A 76 14.71 -4.34 4.42
C GLY A 76 15.29 -3.24 5.31
N LEU A 77 16.59 -3.03 5.14
CA LEU A 77 17.34 -1.91 5.71
C LEU A 77 17.96 -1.08 4.60
N LEU A 78 17.70 0.22 4.61
CA LEU A 78 18.43 1.22 3.84
C LEU A 78 19.24 2.01 4.85
N ASP A 79 20.56 1.79 4.85
CA ASP A 79 21.43 2.13 5.99
C ASP A 79 20.86 1.55 7.30
N GLU A 80 20.60 2.37 8.31
CA GLU A 80 19.98 1.96 9.58
C GLU A 80 18.44 2.07 9.59
N THR A 81 17.84 2.48 8.47
CA THR A 81 16.39 2.74 8.39
C THR A 81 15.65 1.53 7.84
N ARG A 82 14.58 1.10 8.53
CA ARG A 82 13.69 0.04 8.06
C ARG A 82 12.87 0.52 6.86
N VAL A 83 12.87 -0.26 5.80
CA VAL A 83 12.19 0.03 4.53
C VAL A 83 11.36 -1.17 4.06
N ALA A 84 10.34 -0.91 3.27
CA ALA A 84 9.64 -1.94 2.51
C ALA A 84 10.34 -2.11 1.15
N VAL A 85 10.69 -3.34 0.82
CA VAL A 85 11.34 -3.73 -0.43
C VAL A 85 10.36 -4.57 -1.23
N LYS A 86 9.75 -3.98 -2.27
CA LYS A 86 8.84 -4.67 -3.17
C LYS A 86 9.62 -5.20 -4.38
N VAL A 87 9.63 -6.51 -4.57
CA VAL A 87 10.31 -7.20 -5.68
C VAL A 87 9.27 -7.73 -6.66
N ALA A 88 9.48 -7.52 -7.97
CA ALA A 88 8.60 -7.99 -9.02
C ALA A 88 8.52 -9.52 -9.06
N ARG A 89 7.28 -10.03 -9.16
CA ARG A 89 7.04 -11.45 -9.40
C ARG A 89 7.39 -11.80 -10.84
N THR A 90 7.94 -13.00 -11.05
CA THR A 90 8.33 -13.47 -12.38
C THR A 90 7.14 -13.83 -13.27
N ASP A 91 5.96 -14.07 -12.69
CA ASP A 91 4.71 -14.35 -13.39
C ASP A 91 3.81 -13.10 -13.56
N ALA A 92 4.30 -11.91 -13.21
CA ALA A 92 3.54 -10.69 -13.39
C ALA A 92 3.41 -10.34 -14.87
N ALA A 93 2.19 -10.03 -15.32
CA ALA A 93 1.93 -9.60 -16.69
C ALA A 93 2.73 -8.36 -17.13
N VAL A 94 3.09 -7.51 -16.16
CA VAL A 94 4.05 -6.42 -16.31
C VAL A 94 5.26 -6.78 -15.44
N PRO A 95 6.41 -7.16 -16.01
CA PRO A 95 7.54 -7.67 -15.26
C PRO A 95 8.36 -6.57 -14.57
N THR A 96 8.08 -5.29 -14.85
CA THR A 96 8.82 -4.15 -14.31
C THR A 96 8.06 -3.41 -13.22
N MET A 97 8.81 -2.75 -12.35
CA MET A 97 8.32 -1.91 -11.25
C MET A 97 8.29 -0.42 -11.60
N GLU A 98 8.82 -0.02 -12.75
CA GLU A 98 9.01 1.39 -13.13
C GLU A 98 7.71 2.19 -13.16
N GLN A 99 6.64 1.62 -13.73
CA GLN A 99 5.35 2.30 -13.80
C GLN A 99 4.76 2.50 -12.40
N GLU A 100 4.84 1.49 -11.54
CA GLU A 100 4.36 1.59 -10.16
C GLU A 100 5.19 2.61 -9.37
N ALA A 101 6.51 2.60 -9.50
CA ALA A 101 7.39 3.59 -8.87
C ALA A 101 7.08 5.01 -9.35
N THR A 102 6.84 5.18 -10.65
CA THR A 102 6.45 6.48 -11.24
C THR A 102 5.13 6.99 -10.64
N HIS A 103 4.13 6.12 -10.53
CA HIS A 103 2.84 6.49 -9.95
C HIS A 103 2.92 6.76 -8.45
N LEU A 104 3.70 5.98 -7.70
CA LEU A 104 3.97 6.25 -6.29
C LEU A 104 4.71 7.58 -6.10
N GLY A 105 5.72 7.86 -6.92
CA GLY A 105 6.42 9.14 -6.93
C GLY A 105 5.47 10.31 -7.20
N LYS A 106 4.54 10.14 -8.14
CA LYS A 106 3.48 11.13 -8.41
C LYS A 106 2.56 11.31 -7.19
N ALA A 107 2.12 10.24 -6.53
CA ALA A 107 1.31 10.33 -5.32
C ALA A 107 2.05 11.05 -4.17
N ASN A 108 3.36 10.82 -4.03
CA ASN A 108 4.19 11.48 -3.02
C ASN A 108 4.29 13.00 -3.22
N THR A 109 4.10 13.54 -4.44
CA THR A 109 4.07 15.00 -4.68
C THR A 109 2.95 15.73 -3.93
N VAL A 110 1.91 15.01 -3.51
CA VAL A 110 0.80 15.49 -2.67
C VAL A 110 0.78 14.82 -1.31
N ASN A 111 1.91 14.25 -0.86
CA ASN A 111 2.06 13.55 0.42
C ASN A 111 1.11 12.35 0.61
N VAL A 112 0.76 11.68 -0.49
CA VAL A 112 -0.06 10.46 -0.46
C VAL A 112 0.81 9.23 -0.75
N GLY A 113 0.52 8.16 -0.02
CA GLY A 113 1.23 6.88 -0.09
C GLY A 113 2.54 6.83 0.71
N PRO A 114 3.18 5.65 0.77
CA PRO A 114 4.48 5.50 1.41
C PRO A 114 5.53 6.32 0.67
N ARG A 115 6.48 6.92 1.38
CA ARG A 115 7.58 7.64 0.73
C ARG A 115 8.42 6.71 -0.14
N LEU A 116 8.52 6.99 -1.44
CA LEU A 116 9.45 6.34 -2.35
C LEU A 116 10.88 6.80 -2.04
N PHE A 117 11.79 5.86 -1.85
CA PHE A 117 13.22 6.16 -1.69
C PHE A 117 13.97 5.97 -3.00
N LYS A 118 13.90 4.77 -3.57
CA LYS A 118 14.62 4.38 -4.79
C LYS A 118 13.85 3.27 -5.51
N HIS A 119 14.15 3.08 -6.80
CA HIS A 119 13.65 1.93 -7.54
C HIS A 119 14.65 1.51 -8.62
N SER A 120 14.49 0.28 -9.10
CA SER A 120 15.19 -0.31 -10.23
C SER A 120 14.15 -0.98 -11.14
N PRO A 121 14.53 -1.64 -12.25
CA PRO A 121 13.57 -2.31 -13.12
C PRO A 121 12.65 -3.28 -12.37
N HIS A 122 13.15 -3.93 -11.31
CA HIS A 122 12.40 -4.99 -10.61
C HIS A 122 12.11 -4.72 -9.14
N ILE A 123 12.61 -3.61 -8.57
CA ILE A 123 12.53 -3.35 -7.13
C ILE A 123 12.01 -1.94 -6.88
N ILE A 124 11.12 -1.80 -5.90
CA ILE A 124 10.77 -0.52 -5.27
C ILE A 124 11.22 -0.57 -3.82
N VAL A 125 12.00 0.43 -3.40
CA VAL A 125 12.38 0.66 -2.00
C VAL A 125 11.60 1.87 -1.50
N MET A 126 10.75 1.67 -0.50
CA MET A 126 9.84 2.69 0.02
C MET A 126 9.70 2.62 1.53
N GLU A 127 9.03 3.61 2.12
CA GLU A 127 8.69 3.66 3.54
C GLU A 127 8.03 2.36 4.00
N TYR A 128 8.56 1.78 5.07
CA TYR A 128 7.87 0.73 5.77
C TYR A 128 6.76 1.33 6.65
N VAL A 129 5.51 1.17 6.23
CA VAL A 129 4.36 1.65 6.98
C VAL A 129 3.98 0.60 8.02
N GLU A 130 4.24 0.89 9.29
CA GLU A 130 3.77 0.08 10.40
C GLU A 130 2.31 0.42 10.74
N GLY A 131 1.47 -0.58 10.98
CA GLY A 131 0.10 -0.37 11.42
C GLY A 131 -0.78 -1.62 11.28
N GLU A 132 -2.06 -1.43 11.57
CA GLU A 132 -3.12 -2.42 11.26
C GLU A 132 -3.77 -2.07 9.91
N THR A 133 -4.36 -3.06 9.24
CA THR A 133 -5.09 -2.82 7.98
C THR A 133 -6.40 -2.08 8.26
N LEU A 134 -6.98 -1.44 7.23
CA LEU A 134 -8.31 -0.82 7.38
C LEU A 134 -9.37 -1.84 7.76
N ALA A 135 -9.30 -3.07 7.26
CA ALA A 135 -10.22 -4.14 7.63
C ALA A 135 -10.14 -4.48 9.13
N GLU A 136 -8.95 -4.58 9.70
CA GLU A 136 -8.75 -4.78 11.14
C GLU A 136 -9.28 -3.56 11.91
N PHE A 137 -8.90 -2.35 11.49
CA PHE A 137 -9.27 -1.11 12.16
C PHE A 137 -10.78 -0.92 12.27
N ILE A 138 -11.54 -1.14 11.19
CA ILE A 138 -13.00 -0.95 11.22
C ILE A 138 -13.73 -1.97 12.12
N THR A 139 -13.09 -3.09 12.44
CA THR A 139 -13.70 -4.13 13.30
C THR A 139 -13.44 -3.93 14.78
N THR A 140 -12.37 -3.22 15.14
CA THR A 140 -11.90 -3.10 16.53
C THR A 140 -12.11 -1.71 17.13
N ARG A 141 -12.45 -0.71 16.33
CA ARG A 141 -12.48 0.70 16.73
C ARG A 141 -13.88 1.27 16.88
N SER A 142 -14.01 2.34 17.64
CA SER A 142 -15.28 3.05 17.78
C SER A 142 -15.69 3.75 16.48
N ARG A 143 -16.98 4.01 16.31
CA ARG A 143 -17.50 4.69 15.12
C ARG A 143 -16.95 6.11 14.95
N VAL A 144 -16.63 6.79 16.06
CA VAL A 144 -16.01 8.11 16.05
C VAL A 144 -14.58 8.03 15.49
N GLU A 145 -13.76 7.10 16.00
CA GLU A 145 -12.40 6.88 15.47
C GLU A 145 -12.42 6.48 13.99
N ILE A 146 -13.36 5.62 13.59
CA ILE A 146 -13.52 5.22 12.18
C ILE A 146 -13.88 6.44 11.31
N ALA A 147 -14.80 7.29 11.75
CA ALA A 147 -15.19 8.49 11.00
C ALA A 147 -14.00 9.44 10.79
N GLU A 148 -13.16 9.63 11.81
CA GLU A 148 -11.95 10.46 11.72
C GLU A 148 -10.91 9.91 10.74
N ILE A 149 -10.63 8.60 10.80
CA ILE A 149 -9.72 7.94 9.86
C ILE A 149 -10.26 7.96 8.44
N VAL A 150 -11.56 7.71 8.26
CA VAL A 150 -12.22 7.75 6.95
C VAL A 150 -12.13 9.14 6.33
N ALA A 151 -12.30 10.21 7.11
CA ALA A 151 -12.14 11.58 6.63
C ALA A 151 -10.72 11.82 6.08
N LYS A 152 -9.68 11.38 6.82
CA LYS A 152 -8.27 11.47 6.38
C LYS A 152 -7.99 10.65 5.11
N ILE A 153 -8.60 9.47 4.97
CA ILE A 153 -8.46 8.65 3.75
C ILE A 153 -9.15 9.32 2.57
N LEU A 154 -10.34 9.89 2.77
CA LEU A 154 -11.04 10.65 1.75
C LEU A 154 -10.22 11.85 1.29
N ASP A 155 -9.48 12.51 2.18
CA ASP A 155 -8.57 13.62 1.83
C ASP A 155 -7.45 13.13 0.91
N GLN A 156 -6.83 11.98 1.22
CA GLN A 156 -5.84 11.37 0.33
C GLN A 156 -6.44 10.97 -1.03
N ALA A 157 -7.63 10.37 -1.04
CA ALA A 157 -8.31 9.99 -2.27
C ALA A 157 -8.65 11.21 -3.14
N TYR A 158 -9.04 12.33 -2.53
CA TYR A 158 -9.30 13.58 -3.23
C TYR A 158 -8.02 14.18 -3.82
N LEU A 159 -6.92 14.18 -3.08
CA LEU A 159 -5.63 14.65 -3.59
C LEU A 159 -5.16 13.83 -4.80
N LEU A 160 -5.35 12.50 -4.78
CA LEU A 160 -5.09 11.63 -5.93
C LEU A 160 -5.97 11.96 -7.14
N ASP A 161 -7.26 12.24 -6.91
CA ASP A 161 -8.17 12.69 -7.97
C ASP A 161 -7.69 14.01 -8.60
N LYS A 162 -7.27 14.99 -7.78
CA LYS A 162 -6.82 16.32 -8.25
C LYS A 162 -5.57 16.25 -9.12
N ILE A 163 -4.63 15.37 -8.80
CA ILE A 163 -3.42 15.17 -9.62
C ILE A 163 -3.64 14.23 -10.81
N HIS A 164 -4.87 13.78 -11.06
CA HIS A 164 -5.20 12.83 -12.13
C HIS A 164 -4.40 11.52 -11.99
N LEU A 165 -4.47 10.91 -10.81
CA LEU A 165 -3.92 9.58 -10.53
C LEU A 165 -5.00 8.68 -9.98
N ASP A 166 -5.53 7.78 -10.81
CA ASP A 166 -6.47 6.74 -10.38
C ASP A 166 -5.71 5.61 -9.69
N HIS A 167 -5.99 5.31 -8.42
CA HIS A 167 -5.35 4.20 -7.72
C HIS A 167 -5.79 2.83 -8.25
N GLY A 168 -7.05 2.72 -8.67
CA GLY A 168 -7.59 1.50 -9.29
C GLY A 168 -7.94 0.35 -8.32
N GLN A 169 -7.72 0.49 -7.01
CA GLN A 169 -8.02 -0.56 -6.00
C GLN A 169 -8.80 -0.07 -4.78
N LEU A 170 -9.15 1.22 -4.69
CA LEU A 170 -9.84 1.75 -3.49
C LEU A 170 -11.28 1.24 -3.30
N SER A 171 -11.87 0.59 -4.31
CA SER A 171 -13.11 -0.17 -4.10
C SER A 171 -12.91 -1.46 -3.30
N ASN A 172 -11.67 -1.91 -3.11
CA ASN A 172 -11.32 -3.02 -2.22
C ASN A 172 -10.24 -2.57 -1.21
N SER A 173 -10.57 -1.59 -0.39
CA SER A 173 -9.59 -0.91 0.48
C SER A 173 -9.17 -1.69 1.72
N SER A 174 -9.73 -2.88 1.98
CA SER A 174 -9.48 -3.69 3.19
C SER A 174 -8.00 -3.80 3.54
N ASP A 175 -7.17 -4.20 2.56
CA ASP A 175 -5.74 -4.45 2.75
C ASP A 175 -4.85 -3.41 2.03
N HIS A 176 -5.45 -2.40 1.41
CA HIS A 176 -4.75 -1.37 0.64
C HIS A 176 -4.53 -0.08 1.44
N ILE A 177 -4.93 -0.07 2.71
CA ILE A 177 -4.77 1.07 3.62
C ILE A 177 -4.26 0.54 4.95
N ILE A 178 -3.14 1.09 5.41
CA ILE A 178 -2.55 0.80 6.73
C ILE A 178 -2.75 2.00 7.63
N ILE A 179 -3.25 1.79 8.85
CA ILE A 179 -3.42 2.81 9.87
C ILE A 179 -2.29 2.65 10.88
N SER A 180 -1.40 3.64 10.91
CA SER A 180 -0.30 3.66 11.88
C SER A 180 -0.80 3.84 13.32
N PRO A 181 -0.01 3.43 14.33
CA PRO A 181 -0.37 3.64 15.74
C PRO A 181 -0.66 5.10 16.11
N GLY A 182 -0.11 6.07 15.36
CA GLY A 182 -0.38 7.50 15.52
C GLY A 182 -1.67 8.00 14.82
N GLY A 183 -2.49 7.11 14.27
CA GLY A 183 -3.74 7.46 13.60
C GLY A 183 -3.55 8.16 12.24
N LYS A 184 -2.41 7.95 11.58
CA LYS A 184 -2.18 8.35 10.19
C LYS A 184 -2.49 7.15 9.28
N PRO A 185 -3.52 7.23 8.41
CA PRO A 185 -3.74 6.24 7.37
C PRO A 185 -2.77 6.46 6.20
N THR A 186 -2.36 5.39 5.53
CA THR A 186 -1.52 5.45 4.32
C THR A 186 -2.08 4.49 3.28
N ILE A 187 -2.40 5.02 2.09
CA ILE A 187 -2.80 4.23 0.93
C ILE A 187 -1.57 3.56 0.31
N ILE A 188 -1.60 2.23 0.15
CA ILE A 188 -0.47 1.43 -0.35
C ILE A 188 -0.82 0.67 -1.63
N ASP A 189 0.21 0.12 -2.29
CA ASP A 189 0.16 -0.68 -3.53
C ASP A 189 -0.42 0.06 -4.74
N TYR A 190 0.47 0.72 -5.49
CA TYR A 190 0.12 1.47 -6.69
C TYR A 190 0.20 0.61 -7.97
N SER A 191 0.26 -0.72 -7.85
CA SER A 191 0.40 -1.63 -8.99
C SER A 191 -0.70 -1.50 -10.05
N HIS A 192 -1.91 -1.14 -9.63
CA HIS A 192 -3.06 -0.98 -10.53
C HIS A 192 -3.32 0.46 -10.93
N SER A 193 -2.51 1.41 -10.45
CA SER A 193 -2.77 2.82 -10.66
C SER A 193 -2.58 3.25 -12.13
N SER A 194 -3.23 4.34 -12.52
CA SER A 194 -3.21 4.84 -13.88
C SER A 194 -3.40 6.35 -13.94
N GLN A 195 -2.69 6.99 -14.86
CA GLN A 195 -2.91 8.39 -15.22
C GLN A 195 -3.82 8.56 -16.45
N GLN A 196 -4.16 7.46 -17.12
CA GLN A 196 -4.98 7.48 -18.34
C GLN A 196 -6.47 7.32 -18.03
N ARG A 197 -6.80 6.59 -16.95
CA ARG A 197 -8.19 6.46 -16.50
C ARG A 197 -8.63 7.72 -15.79
N ARG A 198 -9.89 8.11 -16.00
CA ARG A 198 -10.53 9.15 -15.18
C ARG A 198 -10.47 8.71 -13.71
N PRO A 199 -9.88 9.51 -12.81
CA PRO A 199 -9.70 9.12 -11.42
C PRO A 199 -11.04 9.08 -10.71
N ARG A 200 -11.23 8.04 -9.89
CA ARG A 200 -12.49 7.76 -9.18
C ARG A 200 -12.22 7.43 -7.71
N ASN A 201 -11.10 7.86 -7.15
CA ASN A 201 -10.61 7.41 -5.85
C ASN A 201 -11.61 7.67 -4.74
N VAL A 202 -12.15 8.89 -4.65
CA VAL A 202 -13.17 9.25 -3.64
C VAL A 202 -14.40 8.36 -3.79
N THR A 203 -14.96 8.27 -5.00
CA THR A 203 -16.16 7.45 -5.23
C THR A 203 -15.93 5.96 -5.01
N ALA A 204 -14.74 5.45 -5.34
CA ALA A 204 -14.36 4.06 -5.16
C ALA A 204 -14.23 3.72 -3.68
N PHE A 205 -13.58 4.59 -2.90
CA PHE A 205 -13.47 4.44 -1.46
C PHE A 205 -14.84 4.55 -0.78
N THR A 206 -15.67 5.54 -1.12
CA THR A 206 -17.03 5.61 -0.57
C THR A 206 -17.87 4.39 -0.93
N SER A 207 -17.69 3.82 -2.14
CA SER A 207 -18.34 2.57 -2.52
C SER A 207 -17.89 1.39 -1.65
N TYR A 208 -16.61 1.34 -1.26
CA TYR A 208 -16.12 0.38 -0.27
C TYR A 208 -16.79 0.56 1.09
N LEU A 209 -16.92 1.80 1.57
CA LEU A 209 -17.60 2.11 2.84
C LEU A 209 -19.06 1.67 2.83
N ILE A 210 -19.80 1.94 1.75
CA ILE A 210 -21.20 1.49 1.57
C ILE A 210 -21.34 -0.04 1.68
N ARG A 211 -20.36 -0.80 1.17
CA ARG A 211 -20.37 -2.27 1.27
C ARG A 211 -19.89 -2.81 2.61
N THR A 212 -19.29 -1.99 3.46
CA THR A 212 -18.67 -2.43 4.73
C THR A 212 -19.39 -1.81 5.92
N ILE A 213 -19.06 -0.58 6.29
CA ILE A 213 -19.54 0.07 7.51
C ILE A 213 -20.83 0.88 7.32
N LEU A 214 -21.16 1.28 6.08
CA LEU A 214 -22.35 2.07 5.74
C LEU A 214 -23.44 1.23 5.05
N ARG A 215 -23.50 -0.08 5.31
CA ARG A 215 -24.45 -1.01 4.67
C ARG A 215 -25.92 -0.58 4.82
N GLU A 216 -26.29 -0.12 6.01
CA GLU A 216 -27.64 0.35 6.32
C GLU A 216 -27.97 1.70 5.68
N ARG A 217 -26.95 2.44 5.21
CA ARG A 217 -27.07 3.75 4.57
C ARG A 217 -26.88 3.67 3.05
N LYS A 218 -26.86 2.46 2.46
CA LYS A 218 -26.64 2.25 1.01
C LYS A 218 -27.62 3.00 0.09
N ASN A 219 -28.82 3.30 0.60
CA ASN A 219 -29.88 4.01 -0.10
C ASN A 219 -30.06 5.46 0.38
N ASP A 220 -29.11 6.02 1.15
CA ASP A 220 -29.19 7.41 1.61
C ASP A 220 -29.22 8.37 0.40
N PRO A 221 -30.33 9.11 0.16
CA PRO A 221 -30.49 9.93 -1.04
C PRO A 221 -29.48 11.08 -1.13
N THR A 222 -29.04 11.59 0.03
CA THR A 222 -28.06 12.69 0.10
C THR A 222 -26.70 12.19 -0.35
N LEU A 223 -26.27 11.05 0.20
CA LEU A 223 -25.01 10.40 -0.17
C LEU A 223 -24.96 10.05 -1.66
N LEU A 224 -26.02 9.45 -2.20
CA LEU A 224 -26.08 9.05 -3.61
C LEU A 224 -26.06 10.25 -4.56
N THR A 225 -26.79 11.33 -4.21
CA THR A 225 -26.76 12.59 -4.95
C THR A 225 -25.36 13.19 -4.96
N LEU A 226 -24.70 13.29 -3.81
CA LEU A 226 -23.35 13.85 -3.70
C LEU A 226 -22.33 13.03 -4.49
N LEU A 227 -22.41 11.70 -4.44
CA LEU A 227 -21.54 10.82 -5.23
C LEU A 227 -21.73 11.02 -6.74
N LYS A 228 -22.97 11.18 -7.21
CA LYS A 228 -23.27 11.47 -8.62
C LYS A 228 -22.68 12.82 -9.03
N GLN A 229 -22.92 13.86 -8.24
CA GLN A 229 -22.42 15.20 -8.51
C GLN A 229 -20.88 15.24 -8.51
N TYR A 230 -20.23 14.57 -7.55
CA TYR A 230 -18.78 14.49 -7.50
C TYR A 230 -18.21 13.73 -8.69
N LYS A 231 -18.83 12.60 -9.08
CA LYS A 231 -18.43 11.82 -10.26
C LYS A 231 -18.46 12.66 -11.55
N GLU A 232 -19.40 13.59 -11.66
CA GLU A 232 -19.55 14.46 -12.83
C GLU A 232 -18.55 15.63 -12.81
N LYS A 233 -18.47 16.36 -11.69
CA LYS A 233 -17.76 17.65 -11.60
C LYS A 233 -16.40 17.63 -10.90
N GLN A 234 -16.17 16.69 -9.96
CA GLN A 234 -14.97 16.61 -9.10
C GLN A 234 -14.61 17.94 -8.42
N ASP A 235 -15.64 18.67 -8.01
CA ASP A 235 -15.54 19.97 -7.35
C ASP A 235 -15.18 19.86 -5.86
N GLU A 236 -14.48 20.87 -5.35
CA GLU A 236 -14.04 20.94 -3.95
C GLU A 236 -15.21 21.09 -2.97
N THR A 237 -16.20 21.92 -3.29
CA THR A 237 -17.38 22.14 -2.42
C THR A 237 -18.20 20.86 -2.28
N ILE A 238 -18.40 20.16 -3.41
CA ILE A 238 -19.09 18.86 -3.42
C ILE A 238 -18.29 17.85 -2.60
N TYR A 239 -16.97 17.83 -2.75
CA TYR A 239 -16.11 16.93 -2.01
C TYR A 239 -16.17 17.16 -0.49
N ILE A 240 -16.06 18.41 -0.03
CA ILE A 240 -16.17 18.78 1.39
C ILE A 240 -17.52 18.29 1.95
N THR A 241 -18.61 18.60 1.26
CA THR A 241 -19.97 18.18 1.66
C THR A 241 -20.11 16.65 1.71
N LEU A 242 -19.53 15.94 0.74
CA LEU A 242 -19.50 14.48 0.71
C LEU A 242 -18.72 13.90 1.89
N LYS A 243 -17.53 14.45 2.19
CA LYS A 243 -16.69 14.03 3.32
C LYS A 243 -17.42 14.18 4.65
N GLU A 244 -18.00 15.35 4.89
CA GLU A 244 -18.78 15.64 6.12
C GLU A 244 -19.99 14.71 6.23
N THR A 245 -20.70 14.48 5.13
CA THR A 245 -21.85 13.57 5.09
C THR A 245 -21.43 12.14 5.44
N VAL A 246 -20.35 11.64 4.85
CA VAL A 246 -19.83 10.28 5.14
C VAL A 246 -19.41 10.16 6.60
N ALA A 247 -18.64 11.12 7.13
CA ALA A 247 -18.20 11.10 8.51
C ALA A 247 -19.38 11.09 9.50
N ARG A 248 -20.39 11.94 9.26
CA ARG A 248 -21.62 11.99 10.06
C ARG A 248 -22.38 10.66 10.02
N LEU A 249 -22.52 10.06 8.83
CA LEU A 249 -23.24 8.79 8.68
C LEU A 249 -22.55 7.62 9.38
N ILE A 250 -21.22 7.65 9.50
CA ILE A 250 -20.47 6.63 10.24
C ILE A 250 -20.67 6.82 11.76
N ALA A 251 -20.55 8.06 12.24
CA ALA A 251 -20.64 8.37 13.66
C ALA A 251 -22.06 8.21 14.26
N ALA A 252 -23.11 8.36 13.44
CA ALA A 252 -24.53 8.34 13.83
C ALA A 252 -25.12 6.94 14.01
#